data_AF-A0AAN9UVS2-F1
#
_entry.id   AF-A0AAN9UVS2-F1
#
_cell.length_a   1.000
_cell.length_b   1.000
_cell.length_c   1.000
_cell.angle_alpha   90.00
_cell.angle_beta   90.00
_cell.angle_gamma   90.00
#
_symmetry.space_group_name_H-M   'P 1'
#
loop_
_entity.id
_entity.type
_entity.pdbx_description
1 polymer ?
#
loop_
_entity_poly.entity_id
_entity_poly.type
_entity_poly.pdbx_seq_one_letter_code
_entity_poly.pdbx_strand_id
1 'polypeptide(L)'
;MRLQFVPQILISAVGEEIITLCISFLRSSEYIKNPYLKSSLVTLLFSGTWPIYHLKRGVLGDALAGSDFANEHLLHALMKWYIECEHSGVSSAFYDKFNIRYEIFQVFKCIWPNTSYQEQLSRESKVNKLFFVQFVNLLLNDATYLLDEALTKLYKIHDFQKQLRDQSLPPQDRDKVTTDLEAAEQQCQNWMQLLNDTMAMMKLFTAALRDAFTMPEIVTRLAGMLDYNLEVLVGPRRANLKVEDPKKYHFDAKTLLAEFIDIYLNLGSAPSFIDAIAGDGRSYKPSNFEKASQILSANLHAAPETAAAWDALREKIAEAKGRLDQTELDLGEIPEEFEDPLLGDLMNDPVILPSRNIVDRSTIIQQLLSNPLDPFTRAPMKIEDVVPADDLRMRIDAWKAERVAEARAKASGDTMDTSAG
;
A
#
# COMPACT_ATOMS: atom_id res chain seq x y z
N MET A 1 -10.10 12.59 -28.01
CA MET A 1 -11.13 12.06 -28.92
C MET A 1 -11.82 10.92 -28.19
N ARG A 2 -13.10 11.06 -27.78
CA ARG A 2 -13.78 9.99 -27.03
C ARG A 2 -14.00 8.80 -27.96
N LEU A 3 -13.36 7.66 -27.69
CA LEU A 3 -13.50 6.41 -28.45
C LEU A 3 -14.94 5.88 -28.48
N GLN A 4 -15.83 6.44 -27.66
CA GLN A 4 -17.30 6.24 -27.70
C GLN A 4 -17.92 6.49 -29.09
N PHE A 5 -17.22 7.20 -29.99
CA PHE A 5 -17.70 7.53 -31.34
C PHE A 5 -16.90 6.89 -32.48
N VAL A 6 -15.92 6.02 -32.19
CA VAL A 6 -15.14 5.35 -33.24
C VAL A 6 -15.92 4.12 -33.73
N PRO A 7 -16.20 3.98 -35.05
CA PRO A 7 -16.87 2.80 -35.59
C PRO A 7 -16.10 1.53 -35.22
N GLN A 8 -16.78 0.52 -34.67
CA GLN A 8 -16.19 -0.77 -34.24
C GLN A 8 -15.25 -1.40 -35.29
N ILE A 9 -15.54 -1.15 -36.57
CA ILE A 9 -14.79 -1.62 -37.73
C ILE A 9 -13.33 -1.15 -37.71
N LEU A 10 -13.07 0.11 -37.30
CA LEU A 10 -11.73 0.70 -37.29
C LEU A 10 -10.83 0.13 -36.18
N ILE A 11 -11.40 -0.26 -35.03
CA ILE A 11 -10.61 -0.82 -33.92
C ILE A 11 -10.40 -2.33 -34.10
N SER A 12 -11.35 -3.05 -34.71
CA SER A 12 -11.17 -4.48 -35.03
C SER A 12 -10.07 -4.75 -36.08
N ALA A 13 -9.79 -3.76 -36.94
CA ALA A 13 -8.83 -3.88 -38.03
C ALA A 13 -7.42 -3.35 -37.70
N VAL A 14 -7.27 -2.54 -36.64
CA VAL A 14 -6.00 -1.84 -36.29
C VAL A 14 -5.64 -2.03 -34.80
N GLY A 15 -6.22 -3.03 -34.15
CA GLY A 15 -6.10 -3.22 -32.69
C GLY A 15 -4.67 -3.50 -32.25
N GLU A 16 -3.95 -4.35 -32.99
CA GLU A 16 -2.59 -4.78 -32.65
C GLU A 16 -1.56 -3.67 -32.88
N GLU A 17 -1.70 -2.89 -33.95
CA GLU A 17 -0.84 -1.75 -34.25
C GLU A 17 -1.03 -0.63 -33.23
N ILE A 18 -2.27 -0.37 -32.80
CA ILE A 18 -2.56 0.61 -31.74
C ILE A 18 -1.92 0.18 -30.43
N ILE A 19 -2.05 -1.09 -30.05
CA ILE A 19 -1.45 -1.64 -28.83
C ILE A 19 0.08 -1.47 -28.89
N THR A 20 0.69 -1.91 -30.00
CA THR A 20 2.15 -1.83 -30.20
C THR A 20 2.63 -0.39 -30.14
N LEU A 21 1.93 0.55 -30.78
CA LEU A 21 2.23 1.98 -30.75
C LEU A 21 2.19 2.54 -29.32
N CYS A 22 1.10 2.29 -28.60
CA CYS A 22 0.92 2.80 -27.24
C CYS A 22 2.01 2.28 -26.31
N ILE A 23 2.24 0.96 -26.32
CA ILE A 23 3.23 0.32 -25.46
C ILE A 23 4.65 0.78 -25.81
N SER A 24 5.00 0.85 -27.10
CA SER A 24 6.34 1.28 -27.53
C SER A 24 6.69 2.68 -27.02
N PHE A 25 5.75 3.61 -27.11
CA PHE A 25 5.94 4.98 -26.66
C PHE A 25 5.89 5.13 -25.14
N LEU A 26 5.07 4.34 -24.44
CA LEU A 26 5.07 4.30 -22.97
C LEU A 26 6.35 3.66 -22.42
N ARG A 27 6.91 2.65 -23.11
CA ARG A 27 8.20 2.04 -22.75
C ARG A 27 9.34 3.04 -22.93
N SER A 28 9.29 3.79 -24.03
CA SER A 28 10.34 4.68 -24.48
C SER A 28 10.05 6.14 -24.11
N SER A 29 9.82 6.38 -22.81
CA SER A 29 9.53 7.69 -22.20
C SER A 29 10.42 8.84 -22.67
N GLU A 30 11.64 8.57 -23.11
CA GLU A 30 12.61 9.57 -23.60
C GLU A 30 12.15 10.27 -24.90
N TYR A 31 11.39 9.57 -25.75
CA TYR A 31 10.93 10.10 -27.03
C TYR A 31 9.67 10.95 -26.91
N ILE A 32 8.87 10.74 -25.85
CA ILE A 32 7.69 11.56 -25.56
C ILE A 32 7.92 12.27 -24.22
N LYS A 33 8.33 13.54 -24.26
CA LYS A 33 8.50 14.32 -23.03
C LYS A 33 7.19 14.88 -22.48
N ASN A 34 6.14 14.97 -23.29
CA ASN A 34 4.87 15.55 -22.90
C ASN A 34 4.05 14.55 -22.04
N PRO A 35 3.82 14.84 -20.74
CA PRO A 35 3.07 13.95 -19.86
C PRO A 35 1.62 13.74 -20.32
N TYR A 36 0.98 14.78 -20.88
CA TYR A 36 -0.41 14.67 -21.37
C TYR A 36 -0.55 13.71 -22.54
N LEU A 37 0.48 13.61 -23.39
CA LEU A 37 0.47 12.66 -24.50
C LEU A 37 0.59 11.23 -23.97
N LYS A 38 1.45 10.98 -22.98
CA LYS A 38 1.54 9.67 -22.31
C LYS A 38 0.23 9.29 -21.63
N SER A 39 -0.39 10.21 -20.90
CA SER A 39 -1.73 10.00 -20.33
C SER A 39 -2.74 9.63 -21.41
N SER A 40 -2.72 10.32 -22.55
CA SER A 40 -3.62 10.01 -23.67
C SER A 40 -3.42 8.61 -24.26
N LEU A 41 -2.19 8.08 -24.28
CA LEU A 41 -1.91 6.71 -24.69
C LEU A 41 -2.50 5.70 -23.70
N VAL A 42 -2.41 5.97 -22.41
CA VAL A 42 -3.04 5.16 -21.37
C VAL A 42 -4.56 5.23 -21.48
N THR A 43 -5.12 6.42 -21.68
CA THR A 43 -6.57 6.61 -21.89
C THR A 43 -7.06 5.84 -23.11
N LEU A 44 -6.26 5.75 -24.18
CA LEU A 44 -6.57 4.97 -25.37
C LEU A 44 -6.62 3.46 -25.07
N LEU A 45 -5.61 2.94 -24.36
CA LEU A 45 -5.60 1.55 -23.91
C LEU A 45 -6.80 1.26 -22.98
N PHE A 46 -7.01 2.10 -21.98
CA PHE A 46 -8.11 2.02 -21.02
C PHE A 46 -9.48 2.01 -21.72
N SER A 47 -9.72 2.96 -22.62
CA SER A 47 -10.98 3.02 -23.38
C SER A 47 -11.21 1.76 -24.21
N GLY A 48 -10.13 1.10 -24.67
CA GLY A 48 -10.20 -0.18 -25.36
C GLY A 48 -10.57 -1.36 -24.48
N THR A 49 -10.47 -1.23 -23.15
CA THR A 49 -10.86 -2.27 -22.17
C THR A 49 -12.32 -2.20 -21.74
N TRP A 50 -13.05 -1.13 -22.13
CA TRP A 50 -14.44 -0.95 -21.72
C TRP A 50 -15.35 -2.04 -22.30
N PRO A 51 -16.15 -2.73 -21.46
CA PRO A 51 -17.09 -3.73 -21.93
C PRO A 51 -18.10 -3.13 -22.93
N ILE A 52 -18.21 -3.73 -24.11
CA ILE A 52 -19.10 -3.27 -25.18
C ILE A 52 -19.87 -4.48 -25.74
N TYR A 53 -21.20 -4.45 -25.62
CA TYR A 53 -22.10 -5.54 -26.03
C TYR A 53 -21.64 -6.92 -25.52
N HIS A 54 -21.16 -7.79 -26.41
CA HIS A 54 -20.69 -9.15 -26.11
C HIS A 54 -19.19 -9.21 -25.74
N LEU A 55 -18.44 -8.12 -25.97
CA LEU A 55 -17.01 -8.02 -25.64
C LEU A 55 -16.85 -7.63 -24.17
N LYS A 56 -16.83 -8.64 -23.29
CA LYS A 56 -16.71 -8.44 -21.83
C LYS A 56 -15.41 -7.76 -21.39
N ARG A 57 -14.35 -7.84 -22.20
CA ARG A 57 -13.03 -7.20 -21.97
C ARG A 57 -12.77 -6.01 -22.90
N GLY A 58 -13.81 -5.52 -23.56
CA GLY A 58 -13.71 -4.47 -24.57
C GLY A 58 -13.05 -4.92 -25.86
N VAL A 59 -12.80 -3.95 -26.74
CA VAL A 59 -12.30 -4.16 -28.11
C VAL A 59 -10.81 -4.52 -28.15
N LEU A 60 -10.02 -4.11 -27.15
CA LEU A 60 -8.59 -4.40 -27.08
C LEU A 60 -8.26 -5.52 -26.09
N GLY A 61 -9.17 -5.93 -25.21
CA GLY A 61 -8.85 -6.81 -24.09
C GLY A 61 -8.27 -8.16 -24.49
N ASP A 62 -8.85 -8.82 -25.50
CA ASP A 62 -8.35 -10.13 -25.95
C ASP A 62 -7.02 -10.00 -26.70
N ALA A 63 -6.83 -8.93 -27.48
CA ALA A 63 -5.57 -8.64 -28.16
C ALA A 63 -4.44 -8.31 -27.17
N LEU A 64 -4.74 -7.54 -26.12
CA LEU A 64 -3.81 -7.23 -25.03
C LEU A 64 -3.38 -8.49 -24.25
N ALA A 65 -4.30 -9.44 -24.06
CA ALA A 65 -4.00 -10.69 -23.38
C ALA A 65 -3.24 -11.68 -24.28
N GLY A 66 -3.51 -11.68 -25.60
CA GLY A 66 -2.96 -12.64 -26.55
C GLY A 66 -1.65 -12.23 -27.23
N SER A 67 -1.28 -10.95 -27.23
CA SER A 67 -0.09 -10.46 -27.92
C SER A 67 1.19 -10.72 -27.11
N ASP A 68 2.18 -11.36 -27.73
CA ASP A 68 3.50 -11.58 -27.12
C ASP A 68 4.20 -10.26 -26.79
N PHE A 69 4.08 -9.26 -27.66
CA PHE A 69 4.64 -7.92 -27.44
C PHE A 69 3.97 -7.21 -26.26
N ALA A 70 2.63 -7.29 -26.17
CA ALA A 70 1.90 -6.71 -25.05
C ALA A 70 2.27 -7.41 -23.76
N ASN A 71 2.29 -8.74 -23.80
CA ASN A 71 2.74 -9.56 -22.68
C ASN A 71 4.11 -9.05 -22.25
N GLU A 72 5.14 -9.01 -23.09
CA GLU A 72 6.52 -8.64 -22.69
C GLU A 72 6.70 -7.22 -22.13
N HIS A 73 5.90 -6.24 -22.56
CA HIS A 73 6.23 -4.83 -22.35
C HIS A 73 5.16 -3.98 -21.66
N LEU A 74 3.89 -4.37 -21.71
CA LEU A 74 2.78 -3.55 -21.22
C LEU A 74 2.88 -3.29 -19.72
N LEU A 75 3.10 -4.34 -18.94
CA LEU A 75 3.11 -4.26 -17.48
C LEU A 75 4.18 -3.28 -16.99
N HIS A 76 5.40 -3.45 -17.47
CA HIS A 76 6.49 -2.53 -17.14
C HIS A 76 6.18 -1.11 -17.61
N ALA A 77 5.66 -0.93 -18.83
CA ALA A 77 5.36 0.40 -19.36
C ALA A 77 4.32 1.15 -18.52
N LEU A 78 3.28 0.44 -18.06
CA LEU A 78 2.26 0.99 -17.16
C LEU A 78 2.81 1.30 -15.77
N MET A 79 3.59 0.41 -15.16
CA MET A 79 4.25 0.66 -13.87
C MET A 79 5.21 1.85 -13.95
N LYS A 80 5.98 1.96 -15.03
CA LYS A 80 6.89 3.07 -15.26
C LYS A 80 6.14 4.38 -15.34
N TRP A 81 5.02 4.41 -16.06
CA TRP A 81 4.19 5.60 -16.14
C TRP A 81 3.50 5.94 -14.81
N TYR A 82 3.08 4.93 -14.03
CA TYR A 82 2.55 5.10 -12.68
C TYR A 82 3.52 5.85 -11.75
N ILE A 83 4.82 5.57 -11.90
CA ILE A 83 5.89 6.26 -11.18
C ILE A 83 6.10 7.67 -11.75
N GLU A 84 6.31 7.79 -13.06
CA GLU A 84 6.64 9.06 -13.71
C GLU A 84 5.54 10.13 -13.55
N CYS A 85 4.27 9.73 -13.48
CA CYS A 85 3.16 10.68 -13.34
C CYS A 85 3.14 11.40 -11.99
N GLU A 86 3.85 10.92 -10.97
CA GLU A 86 3.96 11.55 -9.64
C GLU A 86 4.56 12.96 -9.73
N HIS A 87 5.54 13.17 -10.61
CA HIS A 87 6.27 14.43 -10.74
C HIS A 87 5.81 15.32 -11.91
N SER A 88 4.58 15.11 -12.42
CA SER A 88 4.11 15.75 -13.65
C SER A 88 3.91 17.28 -13.57
N GLY A 89 4.17 17.93 -12.43
CA GLY A 89 4.60 19.34 -12.36
C GLY A 89 3.58 20.43 -12.70
N VAL A 90 2.30 20.11 -12.90
CA VAL A 90 1.23 21.09 -13.20
C VAL A 90 0.35 21.35 -11.97
N SER A 91 -0.26 22.53 -11.86
CA SER A 91 -1.09 22.95 -10.72
C SER A 91 -2.32 22.07 -10.44
N SER A 92 -2.83 21.31 -11.43
CA SER A 92 -3.87 20.27 -11.27
C SER A 92 -3.31 18.84 -11.15
N ALA A 93 -1.99 18.67 -11.25
CA ALA A 93 -1.34 17.36 -11.43
C ALA A 93 -1.60 16.38 -10.29
N PHE A 94 -1.87 16.87 -9.08
CA PHE A 94 -2.15 16.02 -7.93
C PHE A 94 -3.45 15.21 -8.09
N TYR A 95 -4.49 15.79 -8.69
CA TYR A 95 -5.74 15.07 -8.95
C TYR A 95 -5.67 14.30 -10.27
N ASP A 96 -4.98 14.87 -11.26
CA ASP A 96 -4.80 14.23 -12.56
C ASP A 96 -4.01 12.91 -12.46
N LYS A 97 -3.03 12.80 -11.53
CA LYS A 97 -2.30 11.54 -11.32
C LYS A 97 -3.22 10.40 -10.88
N PHE A 98 -4.19 10.66 -10.01
CA PHE A 98 -5.10 9.59 -9.54
C PHE A 98 -6.02 9.10 -10.66
N ASN A 99 -6.46 10.00 -11.55
CA ASN A 99 -7.21 9.61 -12.75
C ASN A 99 -6.37 8.72 -13.67
N ILE A 100 -5.12 9.11 -13.94
CA ILE A 100 -4.20 8.30 -14.74
C ILE A 100 -3.98 6.93 -14.10
N ARG A 101 -3.75 6.88 -12.78
CA ARG A 101 -3.53 5.64 -12.02
C ARG A 101 -4.75 4.74 -12.03
N TYR A 102 -5.95 5.31 -11.93
CA TYR A 102 -7.19 4.59 -12.12
C TYR A 102 -7.24 3.95 -13.51
N GLU A 103 -6.96 4.69 -14.59
CA GLU A 103 -6.93 4.13 -15.95
C GLU A 103 -5.92 2.98 -16.08
N ILE A 104 -4.72 3.13 -15.51
CA ILE A 104 -3.70 2.08 -15.43
C ILE A 104 -4.26 0.83 -14.74
N PHE A 105 -4.91 0.98 -13.59
CA PHE A 105 -5.48 -0.13 -12.83
C PHE A 105 -6.58 -0.86 -13.60
N GLN A 106 -7.41 -0.15 -14.36
CA GLN A 106 -8.42 -0.79 -15.21
C GLN A 106 -7.78 -1.64 -16.32
N VAL A 107 -6.68 -1.15 -16.92
CA VAL A 107 -5.90 -1.94 -17.88
C VAL A 107 -5.29 -3.16 -17.20
N PHE A 108 -4.70 -3.02 -16.00
CA PHE A 108 -4.19 -4.15 -15.23
C PHE A 108 -5.26 -5.20 -14.94
N LYS A 109 -6.44 -4.80 -14.47
CA LYS A 109 -7.57 -5.73 -14.21
C LYS A 109 -7.98 -6.50 -15.47
N CYS A 110 -7.95 -5.86 -16.63
CA CYS A 110 -8.30 -6.49 -17.91
C CYS A 110 -7.31 -7.59 -18.31
N ILE A 111 -6.00 -7.34 -18.14
CA ILE A 111 -4.94 -8.27 -18.55
C ILE A 111 -4.58 -9.32 -17.49
N TRP A 112 -4.93 -9.08 -16.23
CA TRP A 112 -4.57 -9.92 -15.08
C TRP A 112 -4.90 -11.43 -15.19
N PRO A 113 -5.99 -11.85 -15.86
CA PRO A 113 -6.28 -13.26 -16.06
C PRO A 113 -5.20 -14.02 -16.84
N ASN A 114 -4.33 -13.33 -17.58
CA ASN A 114 -3.18 -13.94 -18.24
C ASN A 114 -2.00 -14.09 -17.24
N THR A 115 -1.61 -15.33 -16.97
CA THR A 115 -0.54 -15.68 -16.02
C THR A 115 0.83 -15.15 -16.45
N SER A 116 1.07 -14.90 -17.74
CA SER A 116 2.33 -14.32 -18.22
C SER A 116 2.66 -12.98 -17.54
N TYR A 117 1.65 -12.17 -17.22
CA TYR A 117 1.86 -10.91 -16.51
C TYR A 117 2.28 -11.12 -15.05
N GLN A 118 1.79 -12.17 -14.38
CA GLN A 118 2.19 -12.49 -13.00
C GLN A 118 3.66 -12.97 -12.95
N GLU A 119 4.07 -13.76 -13.95
CA GLU A 119 5.46 -14.21 -14.10
C GLU A 119 6.40 -13.04 -14.34
N GLN A 120 6.02 -12.10 -15.20
CA GLN A 120 6.81 -10.90 -15.45
C GLN A 120 6.91 -10.00 -14.25
N LEU A 121 5.80 -9.82 -13.53
CA LEU A 121 5.81 -9.04 -12.31
C LEU A 121 6.76 -9.66 -11.27
N SER A 122 6.79 -10.99 -11.18
CA SER A 122 7.74 -11.75 -10.35
C SER A 122 9.19 -11.64 -10.84
N ARG A 123 9.41 -11.47 -12.15
CA ARG A 123 10.74 -11.22 -12.73
C ARG A 123 11.21 -9.80 -12.42
N GLU A 124 10.32 -8.81 -12.56
CA GLU A 124 10.62 -7.40 -12.30
C GLU A 124 11.01 -7.17 -10.83
N SER A 125 10.32 -7.82 -9.88
CA SER A 125 10.67 -7.73 -8.45
C SER A 125 12.06 -8.29 -8.11
N LYS A 126 12.60 -9.19 -8.95
CA LYS A 126 13.93 -9.81 -8.77
C LYS A 126 15.03 -9.10 -9.55
N VAL A 127 14.77 -8.71 -10.80
CA VAL A 127 15.77 -8.14 -11.70
C VAL A 127 15.89 -6.63 -11.51
N ASN A 128 14.77 -5.92 -11.37
CA ASN A 128 14.72 -4.47 -11.23
C ASN A 128 14.16 -4.09 -9.85
N LYS A 129 14.78 -4.62 -8.78
CA LYS A 129 14.30 -4.47 -7.39
C LYS A 129 13.96 -3.02 -7.06
N LEU A 130 14.86 -2.06 -7.33
CA LEU A 130 14.64 -0.64 -7.00
C LEU A 130 13.42 -0.05 -7.70
N PHE A 131 13.24 -0.33 -9.00
CA PHE A 131 12.08 0.13 -9.77
C PHE A 131 10.78 -0.44 -9.20
N PHE A 132 10.76 -1.74 -8.90
CA PHE A 132 9.60 -2.40 -8.34
C PHE A 132 9.26 -1.86 -6.94
N VAL A 133 10.27 -1.70 -6.09
CA VAL A 133 10.11 -1.15 -4.74
C VAL A 133 9.58 0.29 -4.80
N GLN A 134 10.02 1.10 -5.76
CA GLN A 134 9.48 2.45 -6.00
C GLN A 134 8.00 2.43 -6.39
N PHE A 135 7.61 1.52 -7.29
CA PHE A 135 6.21 1.34 -7.66
C PHE A 135 5.35 0.99 -6.45
N VAL A 136 5.76 0.00 -5.65
CA VAL A 136 5.03 -0.40 -4.44
C VAL A 136 4.99 0.72 -3.41
N ASN A 137 6.09 1.44 -3.21
CA ASN A 137 6.14 2.57 -2.27
C ASN A 137 5.12 3.67 -2.64
N LEU A 138 4.98 3.98 -3.94
CA LEU A 138 3.98 4.91 -4.43
C LEU A 138 2.55 4.36 -4.31
N LEU A 139 2.35 3.07 -4.58
CA LEU A 139 1.06 2.41 -4.37
C LEU A 139 0.62 2.49 -2.90
N LEU A 140 1.54 2.27 -1.96
CA LEU A 140 1.27 2.41 -0.52
C LEU A 140 1.03 3.86 -0.11
N ASN A 141 1.76 4.82 -0.69
CA ASN A 141 1.49 6.25 -0.51
C ASN A 141 0.05 6.58 -0.91
N ASP A 142 -0.37 6.12 -2.09
CA ASP A 142 -1.70 6.38 -2.61
C ASP A 142 -2.77 5.72 -1.77
N ALA A 143 -2.62 4.44 -1.42
CA ALA A 143 -3.57 3.73 -0.58
C ALA A 143 -3.75 4.44 0.77
N THR A 144 -2.64 4.84 1.41
CA THR A 144 -2.68 5.57 2.70
C THR A 144 -3.39 6.90 2.55
N TYR A 145 -3.02 7.70 1.55
CA TYR A 145 -3.58 9.04 1.33
C TYR A 145 -5.07 8.98 0.98
N LEU A 146 -5.45 8.13 0.01
CA LEU A 146 -6.83 8.00 -0.46
C LEU A 146 -7.75 7.53 0.67
N LEU A 147 -7.25 6.64 1.52
CA LEU A 147 -8.01 6.12 2.65
C LEU A 147 -8.20 7.19 3.72
N ASP A 148 -7.16 7.95 4.07
CA ASP A 148 -7.28 9.04 5.04
C ASP A 148 -8.24 10.15 4.55
N GLU A 149 -8.13 10.54 3.28
CA GLU A 149 -9.05 11.52 2.67
C GLU A 149 -10.48 11.01 2.63
N ALA A 150 -10.71 9.79 2.13
CA ALA A 150 -12.06 9.21 2.03
C ALA A 150 -12.73 9.09 3.40
N LEU A 151 -12.02 8.54 4.39
CA LEU A 151 -12.53 8.39 5.75
C LEU A 151 -12.76 9.74 6.44
N THR A 152 -11.88 10.71 6.23
CA THR A 152 -12.04 12.07 6.74
C THR A 152 -13.28 12.75 6.16
N LYS A 153 -13.58 12.56 4.87
CA LYS A 153 -14.83 13.08 4.29
C LYS A 153 -16.05 12.36 4.85
N LEU A 154 -16.00 11.05 5.06
CA LEU A 154 -17.09 10.31 5.71
C LEU A 154 -17.38 10.83 7.13
N TYR A 155 -16.34 11.14 7.92
CA TYR A 155 -16.52 11.76 9.23
C TYR A 155 -17.21 13.13 9.14
N LYS A 156 -16.79 13.98 8.21
CA LYS A 156 -17.42 15.30 8.00
C LYS A 156 -18.88 15.16 7.56
N ILE A 157 -19.17 14.24 6.64
CA ILE A 157 -20.53 13.94 6.17
C ILE A 157 -21.40 13.48 7.34
N HIS A 158 -20.91 12.57 8.18
CA HIS A 158 -21.61 12.13 9.39
C HIS A 158 -21.95 13.32 10.30
N ASP A 159 -20.99 14.21 10.54
CA ASP A 159 -21.19 15.37 11.42
C ASP A 159 -22.16 16.40 10.82
N PHE A 160 -22.09 16.67 9.51
CA PHE A 160 -23.05 17.54 8.82
C PHE A 160 -24.47 16.95 8.83
N GLN A 161 -24.61 15.65 8.55
CA GLN A 161 -25.89 14.95 8.65
C GLN A 161 -26.46 15.04 10.07
N LYS A 162 -25.62 14.89 11.09
CA LYS A 162 -26.03 15.05 12.50
C LYS A 162 -26.49 16.48 12.81
N GLN A 163 -25.78 17.50 12.31
CA GLN A 163 -26.16 18.91 12.50
C GLN A 163 -27.50 19.24 11.81
N LEU A 164 -27.74 18.72 10.61
CA LEU A 164 -29.00 18.96 9.88
C LEU A 164 -30.22 18.29 10.52
N ARG A 165 -30.00 17.24 11.33
CA ARG A 165 -31.05 16.62 12.16
C ARG A 165 -31.43 17.47 13.37
N ASP A 166 -30.57 18.40 13.80
CA ASP A 166 -30.89 19.33 14.87
C ASP A 166 -31.93 20.35 14.38
N GLN A 167 -33.10 20.38 15.03
CA GLN A 167 -34.19 21.28 14.69
C GLN A 167 -33.99 22.70 15.24
N SER A 168 -33.00 22.90 16.12
CA SER A 168 -32.68 24.21 16.70
C SER A 168 -31.76 25.06 15.82
N LEU A 169 -31.24 24.50 14.72
CA LEU A 169 -30.28 25.16 13.84
C LEU A 169 -30.94 26.34 13.07
N PRO A 170 -30.35 27.55 13.09
CA PRO A 170 -30.87 28.68 12.32
C PRO A 170 -30.92 28.40 10.81
N PRO A 171 -31.88 28.98 10.06
CA PRO A 171 -32.02 28.72 8.61
C PRO A 171 -30.75 29.03 7.80
N GLN A 172 -30.04 30.12 8.12
CA GLN A 172 -28.82 30.52 7.41
C GLN A 172 -27.66 29.53 7.63
N ASP A 173 -27.54 28.99 8.84
CA ASP A 173 -26.53 27.97 9.15
C ASP A 173 -26.91 26.63 8.49
N ARG A 174 -28.21 26.33 8.40
CA ARG A 174 -28.72 25.13 7.72
C ARG A 174 -28.38 25.13 6.23
N ASP A 175 -28.54 26.25 5.53
CA ASP A 175 -28.18 26.38 4.11
C ASP A 175 -26.68 26.20 3.89
N LYS A 176 -25.86 26.78 4.77
CA LYS A 176 -24.40 26.61 4.73
C LYS A 176 -23.98 25.16 4.94
N VAL A 177 -24.49 24.51 5.98
CA VAL A 177 -24.20 23.09 6.28
C VAL A 177 -24.65 22.19 5.12
N THR A 178 -25.76 22.51 4.45
CA THR A 178 -26.23 21.77 3.28
C THR A 178 -25.26 21.91 2.10
N THR A 179 -24.77 23.12 1.83
CA THR A 179 -23.77 23.37 0.76
C THR A 179 -22.45 22.66 1.07
N ASP A 180 -21.98 22.74 2.31
CA ASP A 180 -20.75 22.08 2.75
C ASP A 180 -20.88 20.54 2.72
N LEU A 181 -22.07 20.01 3.01
CA LEU A 181 -22.39 18.59 2.87
C LEU A 181 -22.29 18.17 1.40
N GLU A 182 -22.97 18.84 0.48
CA GLU A 182 -22.93 18.49 -0.95
C GLU A 182 -21.50 18.47 -1.51
N ALA A 183 -20.68 19.46 -1.12
CA ALA A 183 -19.27 19.51 -1.50
C ALA A 183 -18.46 18.33 -0.91
N ALA A 184 -18.69 17.98 0.35
CA ALA A 184 -18.03 16.84 1.00
C ALA A 184 -18.46 15.51 0.39
N GLU A 185 -19.74 15.35 0.04
CA GLU A 185 -20.28 14.16 -0.61
C GLU A 185 -19.66 13.92 -1.98
N GLN A 186 -19.56 14.95 -2.81
CA GLN A 186 -18.95 14.85 -4.14
C GLN A 186 -17.46 14.46 -4.06
N GLN A 187 -16.73 15.04 -3.11
CA GLN A 187 -15.32 14.68 -2.88
C GLN A 187 -15.19 13.25 -2.36
N CYS A 188 -16.05 12.84 -1.43
CA CYS A 188 -16.05 11.49 -0.88
C CYS A 188 -16.27 10.42 -1.95
N GLN A 189 -17.21 10.64 -2.89
CA GLN A 189 -17.46 9.71 -3.99
C GLN A 189 -16.22 9.49 -4.85
N ASN A 190 -15.55 10.59 -5.23
CA ASN A 190 -14.35 10.53 -6.07
C ASN A 190 -13.22 9.76 -5.35
N TRP A 191 -12.98 10.08 -4.07
CA TRP A 191 -11.93 9.41 -3.30
C TRP A 191 -12.22 7.94 -3.02
N MET A 192 -13.47 7.60 -2.67
CA MET A 192 -13.87 6.23 -2.40
C MET A 192 -13.75 5.34 -3.65
N GLN A 193 -14.08 5.87 -4.83
CA GLN A 193 -13.88 5.11 -6.08
C GLN A 193 -12.41 4.76 -6.28
N LEU A 194 -11.52 5.75 -6.17
CA LEU A 194 -10.08 5.57 -6.32
C LEU A 194 -9.51 4.62 -5.25
N LEU A 195 -9.97 4.74 -4.01
CA LEU A 195 -9.60 3.86 -2.91
C LEU A 195 -9.97 2.41 -3.22
N ASN A 196 -11.23 2.14 -3.60
CA ASN A 196 -11.70 0.79 -3.90
C ASN A 196 -10.87 0.14 -5.03
N ASP A 197 -10.53 0.90 -6.07
CA ASP A 197 -9.67 0.38 -7.14
C ASP A 197 -8.24 0.11 -6.67
N THR A 198 -7.68 1.00 -5.84
CA THR A 198 -6.34 0.84 -5.26
C THR A 198 -6.28 -0.38 -4.36
N MET A 199 -7.28 -0.60 -3.51
CA MET A 199 -7.39 -1.76 -2.62
C MET A 199 -7.54 -3.06 -3.40
N ALA A 200 -8.38 -3.08 -4.44
CA ALA A 200 -8.50 -4.22 -5.34
C ALA A 200 -7.14 -4.58 -5.99
N MET A 201 -6.36 -3.58 -6.42
CA MET A 201 -5.03 -3.82 -6.99
C MET A 201 -4.02 -4.31 -5.95
N MET A 202 -4.03 -3.73 -4.74
CA MET A 202 -3.21 -4.22 -3.63
C MET A 202 -3.50 -5.69 -3.32
N LYS A 203 -4.77 -6.08 -3.27
CA LYS A 203 -5.17 -7.48 -3.07
C LYS A 203 -4.63 -8.39 -4.18
N LEU A 204 -4.74 -7.99 -5.45
CA LEU A 204 -4.21 -8.78 -6.57
C LEU A 204 -2.68 -8.93 -6.52
N PHE A 205 -1.97 -7.84 -6.26
CA PHE A 205 -0.51 -7.86 -6.23
C PHE A 205 0.06 -8.59 -5.02
N THR A 206 -0.54 -8.44 -3.84
CA THR A 206 -0.11 -9.18 -2.64
C THR A 206 -0.36 -10.67 -2.76
N ALA A 207 -1.41 -11.09 -3.48
CA ALA A 207 -1.65 -12.50 -3.79
C ALA A 207 -0.58 -13.08 -4.74
N ALA A 208 -0.14 -12.31 -5.75
CA ALA A 208 0.81 -12.77 -6.75
C ALA A 208 2.28 -12.63 -6.33
N LEU A 209 2.63 -11.66 -5.48
CA LEU A 209 4.00 -11.25 -5.21
C LEU A 209 4.33 -11.12 -3.73
N ARG A 210 3.96 -12.11 -2.92
CA ARG A 210 4.21 -12.10 -1.47
C ARG A 210 5.62 -11.59 -1.12
N ASP A 211 6.65 -12.24 -1.66
CA ASP A 211 8.06 -11.95 -1.34
C ASP A 211 8.44 -10.49 -1.57
N ALA A 212 7.82 -9.83 -2.55
CA ALA A 212 8.13 -8.46 -2.91
C ALA A 212 7.48 -7.44 -1.96
N PHE A 213 6.28 -7.73 -1.44
CA PHE A 213 5.63 -6.90 -0.41
C PHE A 213 6.21 -7.13 0.99
N THR A 214 6.96 -8.21 1.19
CA THR A 214 7.56 -8.58 2.48
C THR A 214 9.06 -8.30 2.56
N MET A 215 9.58 -7.50 1.62
CA MET A 215 10.95 -6.98 1.65
C MET A 215 11.12 -5.98 2.81
N PRO A 216 12.28 -5.92 3.48
CA PRO A 216 12.52 -5.04 4.63
C PRO A 216 12.15 -3.58 4.38
N GLU A 217 12.39 -3.07 3.17
CA GLU A 217 12.17 -1.68 2.79
C GLU A 217 10.68 -1.32 2.57
N ILE A 218 9.79 -2.32 2.56
CA ILE A 218 8.34 -2.17 2.30
C ILE A 218 7.51 -2.66 3.48
N VAL A 219 7.90 -3.78 4.06
CA VAL A 219 7.05 -4.60 4.94
C VAL A 219 6.57 -3.85 6.18
N THR A 220 7.45 -3.11 6.85
CA THR A 220 7.11 -2.33 8.05
C THR A 220 6.07 -1.26 7.75
N ARG A 221 6.25 -0.56 6.63
CA ARG A 221 5.33 0.50 6.20
C ARG A 221 3.98 -0.06 5.78
N LEU A 222 3.98 -1.19 5.07
CA LEU A 222 2.76 -1.90 4.71
C LEU A 222 2.02 -2.38 5.96
N ALA A 223 2.71 -3.02 6.90
CA ALA A 223 2.12 -3.48 8.15
C ALA A 223 1.47 -2.34 8.93
N GLY A 224 2.20 -1.24 9.18
CA GLY A 224 1.64 -0.07 9.88
C GLY A 224 0.46 0.56 9.15
N MET A 225 0.46 0.58 7.81
CA MET A 225 -0.70 1.03 7.02
C MET A 225 -1.90 0.09 7.24
N LEU A 226 -1.72 -1.23 7.15
CA LEU A 226 -2.80 -2.18 7.34
C LEU A 226 -3.36 -2.11 8.78
N ASP A 227 -2.49 -2.03 9.79
CA ASP A 227 -2.87 -2.02 11.21
C ASP A 227 -3.62 -0.75 11.58
N TYR A 228 -3.16 0.42 11.10
CA TYR A 228 -3.88 1.68 11.26
C TYR A 228 -5.30 1.59 10.68
N ASN A 229 -5.43 1.02 9.48
CA ASN A 229 -6.72 0.95 8.81
C ASN A 229 -7.65 -0.11 9.41
N LEU A 230 -7.09 -1.22 9.88
CA LEU A 230 -7.83 -2.19 10.69
C LEU A 230 -8.40 -1.51 11.94
N GLU A 231 -7.59 -0.72 12.66
CA GLU A 231 -8.04 0.06 13.82
C GLU A 231 -9.18 1.02 13.47
N VAL A 232 -9.12 1.72 12.34
CA VAL A 232 -10.20 2.62 11.93
C VAL A 232 -11.51 1.86 11.66
N LEU A 233 -11.44 0.70 11.02
CA LEU A 233 -12.61 -0.08 10.61
C LEU A 233 -13.29 -0.83 11.77
N VAL A 234 -12.51 -1.36 12.72
CA VAL A 234 -13.04 -2.20 13.81
C VAL A 234 -12.98 -1.55 15.19
N GLY A 235 -12.19 -0.50 15.33
CA GLY A 235 -11.95 0.21 16.58
C GLY A 235 -13.07 1.19 16.97
N PRO A 236 -12.82 2.06 17.95
CA PRO A 236 -13.84 2.97 18.49
C PRO A 236 -14.30 4.02 17.46
N ARG A 237 -13.44 4.38 16.50
CA ARG A 237 -13.73 5.39 15.47
C ARG A 237 -14.75 4.91 14.42
N ARG A 238 -15.02 3.59 14.34
CA ARG A 238 -15.97 3.02 13.37
C ARG A 238 -17.37 3.64 13.44
N ALA A 239 -17.78 4.11 14.62
CA ALA A 239 -19.10 4.71 14.81
C ALA A 239 -19.28 5.98 13.98
N ASN A 240 -18.19 6.73 13.77
CA ASN A 240 -18.20 7.98 13.01
C ASN A 240 -18.22 7.74 11.49
N LEU A 241 -18.00 6.50 11.03
CA LEU A 241 -18.12 6.11 9.61
C LEU A 241 -19.57 5.84 9.20
N LYS A 242 -20.53 5.95 10.11
CA LYS A 242 -21.93 5.61 9.87
C LYS A 242 -22.69 6.77 9.22
N VAL A 243 -22.57 6.89 7.91
CA VAL A 243 -23.32 7.87 7.11
C VAL A 243 -24.68 7.35 6.65
N GLU A 244 -25.60 8.26 6.35
CA GLU A 244 -26.83 7.92 5.60
C GLU A 244 -26.49 7.49 4.17
N ASP A 245 -27.20 6.47 3.65
CA ASP A 245 -26.99 5.89 2.31
C ASP A 245 -25.51 5.68 1.90
N PRO A 246 -24.76 4.81 2.60
CA PRO A 246 -23.33 4.62 2.35
C PRO A 246 -23.01 4.15 0.91
N LYS A 247 -23.98 3.53 0.23
CA LYS A 247 -23.86 3.10 -1.16
C LYS A 247 -23.68 4.27 -2.13
N LYS A 248 -24.27 5.45 -1.82
CA LYS A 248 -24.07 6.69 -2.57
C LYS A 248 -22.60 7.07 -2.69
N TYR A 249 -21.78 6.70 -1.71
CA TYR A 249 -20.36 7.01 -1.67
C TYR A 249 -19.47 5.84 -2.10
N HIS A 250 -20.03 4.78 -2.69
CA HIS A 250 -19.31 3.52 -2.96
C HIS A 250 -18.62 2.94 -1.70
N PHE A 251 -19.15 3.24 -0.52
CA PHE A 251 -18.58 2.81 0.75
C PHE A 251 -19.32 1.60 1.31
N ASP A 252 -18.57 0.53 1.51
CA ASP A 252 -19.01 -0.63 2.29
C ASP A 252 -17.88 -1.07 3.21
N ALA A 253 -18.00 -0.70 4.49
CA ALA A 253 -17.03 -1.04 5.52
C ALA A 253 -16.76 -2.54 5.64
N LYS A 254 -17.77 -3.39 5.35
CA LYS A 254 -17.62 -4.84 5.44
C LYS A 254 -16.79 -5.37 4.29
N THR A 255 -17.10 -4.94 3.07
CA THR A 255 -16.33 -5.30 1.87
C THR A 255 -14.89 -4.82 2.00
N LEU A 256 -14.68 -3.56 2.42
CA LEU A 256 -13.35 -3.01 2.64
C LEU A 256 -12.56 -3.79 3.71
N LEU A 257 -13.19 -4.14 4.84
CA LEU A 257 -12.56 -4.98 5.86
C LEU A 257 -12.18 -6.36 5.32
N ALA A 258 -13.04 -6.98 4.51
CA ALA A 258 -12.74 -8.27 3.88
C ALA A 258 -11.51 -8.18 2.96
N GLU A 259 -11.39 -7.09 2.18
CA GLU A 259 -10.22 -6.86 1.33
C GLU A 259 -8.93 -6.68 2.14
N PHE A 260 -8.98 -5.97 3.27
CA PHE A 260 -7.84 -5.88 4.19
C PHE A 260 -7.45 -7.26 4.73
N ILE A 261 -8.42 -8.04 5.20
CA ILE A 261 -8.19 -9.39 5.71
C ILE A 261 -7.56 -10.29 4.64
N ASP A 262 -8.03 -10.21 3.39
CA ASP A 262 -7.43 -10.94 2.27
C ASP A 262 -5.96 -10.54 2.06
N ILE A 263 -5.62 -9.25 2.17
CA ILE A 263 -4.23 -8.78 2.06
C ILE A 263 -3.37 -9.34 3.21
N TYR A 264 -3.86 -9.32 4.45
CA TYR A 264 -3.16 -9.95 5.57
C TYR A 264 -2.94 -11.45 5.33
N LEU A 265 -3.95 -12.17 4.86
CA LEU A 265 -3.85 -13.62 4.60
C LEU A 265 -2.91 -13.94 3.43
N ASN A 266 -2.90 -13.10 2.39
CA ASN A 266 -1.97 -13.23 1.26
C ASN A 266 -0.51 -13.20 1.74
N LEU A 267 -0.20 -12.37 2.72
CA LEU A 267 1.15 -12.11 3.22
C LEU A 267 1.49 -12.87 4.52
N GLY A 268 0.49 -13.36 5.25
CA GLY A 268 0.60 -13.92 6.61
C GLY A 268 1.37 -15.23 6.77
N SER A 269 1.98 -15.73 5.70
CA SER A 269 2.95 -16.84 5.78
C SER A 269 4.40 -16.37 5.84
N ALA A 270 4.66 -15.09 5.52
CA ALA A 270 6.00 -14.51 5.58
C ALA A 270 6.32 -14.07 7.02
N PRO A 271 7.37 -14.59 7.65
CA PRO A 271 7.74 -14.21 9.01
C PRO A 271 8.01 -12.72 9.17
N SER A 272 8.70 -12.10 8.20
CA SER A 272 8.98 -10.66 8.22
C SER A 272 7.73 -9.80 8.28
N PHE A 273 6.62 -10.25 7.68
CA PHE A 273 5.34 -9.54 7.75
C PHE A 273 4.65 -9.71 9.09
N ILE A 274 4.70 -10.91 9.67
CA ILE A 274 4.17 -11.19 11.01
C ILE A 274 4.92 -10.34 12.06
N ASP A 275 6.25 -10.33 11.98
CA ASP A 275 7.10 -9.54 12.88
C ASP A 275 6.87 -8.04 12.68
N ALA A 276 6.67 -7.58 11.45
CA ALA A 276 6.36 -6.17 11.16
C ALA A 276 5.03 -5.70 11.75
N ILE A 277 3.98 -6.53 11.69
CA ILE A 277 2.68 -6.24 12.33
C ILE A 277 2.85 -6.21 13.86
N ALA A 278 3.50 -7.23 14.41
CA ALA A 278 3.73 -7.32 15.84
C ALA A 278 4.61 -6.17 16.38
N GLY A 279 5.54 -5.68 15.56
CA GLY A 279 6.40 -4.54 15.87
C GLY A 279 5.71 -3.18 15.80
N ASP A 280 4.51 -3.06 15.22
CA ASP A 280 3.81 -1.77 15.14
C ASP A 280 3.21 -1.35 16.48
N GLY A 281 4.02 -0.72 17.33
CA GLY A 281 3.57 -0.20 18.63
C GLY A 281 2.47 0.87 18.54
N ARG A 282 2.21 1.46 17.37
CA ARG A 282 1.25 2.56 17.21
C ARG A 282 -0.18 2.06 17.01
N SER A 283 -0.41 1.12 16.11
CA SER A 283 -1.75 0.73 15.67
C SER A 283 -2.09 -0.75 15.89
N TYR A 284 -1.10 -1.65 15.97
CA TYR A 284 -1.35 -3.05 16.32
C TYR A 284 -1.98 -3.17 17.72
N LYS A 285 -3.16 -3.79 17.78
CA LYS A 285 -3.88 -4.12 19.03
C LYS A 285 -4.52 -5.49 18.87
N PRO A 286 -4.22 -6.48 19.74
CA PRO A 286 -4.84 -7.80 19.67
C PRO A 286 -6.37 -7.76 19.65
N SER A 287 -6.96 -6.82 20.40
CA SER A 287 -8.42 -6.61 20.44
C SER A 287 -9.04 -6.17 19.12
N ASN A 288 -8.29 -5.50 18.24
CA ASN A 288 -8.77 -5.14 16.90
C ASN A 288 -8.88 -6.40 16.01
N PHE A 289 -7.90 -7.29 16.07
CA PHE A 289 -7.91 -8.56 15.33
C PHE A 289 -9.02 -9.50 15.83
N GLU A 290 -9.27 -9.53 17.14
CA GLU A 290 -10.40 -10.26 17.72
C GLU A 290 -11.76 -9.73 17.20
N LYS A 291 -11.95 -8.41 17.22
CA LYS A 291 -13.16 -7.78 16.64
C LYS A 291 -13.33 -8.06 15.16
N ALA A 292 -12.23 -8.06 14.39
CA ALA A 292 -12.26 -8.45 12.98
C ALA A 292 -12.77 -9.89 12.81
N SER A 293 -12.33 -10.82 13.67
CA SER A 293 -12.77 -12.22 13.70
C SER A 293 -14.28 -12.34 13.97
N GLN A 294 -14.79 -11.53 14.90
CA GLN A 294 -16.23 -11.47 15.23
C GLN A 294 -17.05 -10.95 14.04
N ILE A 295 -16.59 -9.88 13.37
CA ILE A 295 -17.27 -9.32 12.19
C ILE A 295 -17.23 -10.30 11.01
N LEU A 296 -16.09 -10.97 10.81
CA LEU A 296 -15.89 -11.96 9.75
C LEU A 296 -16.88 -13.13 9.88
N SER A 297 -17.08 -13.62 11.11
CA SER A 297 -18.02 -14.71 11.40
C SER A 297 -19.48 -14.26 11.38
N ALA A 298 -19.81 -13.15 12.05
CA ALA A 298 -21.20 -12.75 12.29
C ALA A 298 -21.83 -11.94 11.14
N ASN A 299 -21.04 -11.20 10.36
CA ASN A 299 -21.56 -10.23 9.40
C ASN A 299 -21.11 -10.45 7.96
N LEU A 300 -19.96 -11.06 7.75
CA LEU A 300 -19.44 -11.40 6.42
C LEU A 300 -19.75 -12.86 6.02
N HIS A 301 -20.06 -13.72 7.00
CA HIS A 301 -20.29 -15.15 6.78
C HIS A 301 -19.16 -15.78 5.95
N ALA A 302 -17.92 -15.43 6.29
CA ALA A 302 -16.76 -15.94 5.57
C ALA A 302 -16.68 -17.46 5.65
N ALA A 303 -16.04 -18.05 4.64
CA ALA A 303 -15.84 -19.49 4.60
C ALA A 303 -15.07 -19.97 5.85
N PRO A 304 -15.39 -21.16 6.39
CA PRO A 304 -14.71 -21.68 7.58
C PRO A 304 -13.19 -21.72 7.45
N GLU A 305 -12.68 -21.97 6.24
CA GLU A 305 -11.24 -21.99 5.95
C GLU A 305 -10.62 -20.60 6.12
N THR A 306 -11.28 -19.54 5.64
CA THR A 306 -10.82 -18.16 5.78
C THR A 306 -10.82 -17.71 7.23
N ALA A 307 -11.88 -18.06 7.98
CA ALA A 307 -11.96 -17.76 9.41
C ALA A 307 -10.84 -18.44 10.20
N ALA A 308 -10.62 -19.74 9.95
CA ALA A 308 -9.54 -20.50 10.58
C ALA A 308 -8.15 -19.96 10.22
N ALA A 309 -7.93 -19.58 8.95
CA ALA A 309 -6.67 -18.98 8.53
C ALA A 309 -6.41 -17.63 9.21
N TRP A 310 -7.45 -16.81 9.39
CA TRP A 310 -7.36 -15.54 10.10
C TRP A 310 -7.06 -15.73 11.59
N ASP A 311 -7.74 -16.66 12.26
CA ASP A 311 -7.49 -16.97 13.66
C ASP A 311 -6.06 -17.48 13.88
N ALA A 312 -5.58 -18.38 13.02
CA ALA A 312 -4.20 -18.89 13.06
C ALA A 312 -3.17 -17.78 12.81
N LEU A 313 -3.46 -16.83 11.91
CA LEU A 313 -2.59 -15.68 11.69
C LEU A 313 -2.55 -14.76 12.92
N ARG A 314 -3.70 -14.47 13.53
CA ARG A 314 -3.79 -13.67 14.77
C ARG A 314 -2.93 -14.28 15.88
N GLU A 315 -3.01 -15.60 16.08
CA GLU A 315 -2.23 -16.31 17.09
C GLU A 315 -0.72 -16.16 16.83
N LYS A 316 -0.28 -16.38 15.58
CA LYS A 316 1.14 -16.19 15.21
C LYS A 316 1.63 -14.76 15.45
N ILE A 317 0.81 -13.75 15.15
CA ILE A 317 1.16 -12.34 15.40
C ILE A 317 1.25 -12.08 16.91
N ALA A 318 0.34 -12.63 17.72
CA ALA A 318 0.38 -12.48 19.17
C ALA A 318 1.62 -13.15 19.79
N GLU A 319 1.99 -14.35 19.30
CA GLU A 319 3.23 -15.02 19.69
C GLU A 319 4.48 -14.21 19.29
N ALA A 320 4.49 -13.67 18.07
CA ALA A 320 5.56 -12.79 17.60
C ALA A 320 5.67 -11.52 18.47
N LYS A 321 4.54 -10.92 18.86
CA LYS A 321 4.50 -9.77 19.76
C LYS A 321 5.11 -10.11 21.11
N GLY A 322 4.70 -11.22 21.73
CA GLY A 322 5.28 -11.67 23.00
C GLY A 322 6.79 -11.91 22.92
N ARG A 323 7.28 -12.47 21.80
CA ARG A 323 8.71 -12.63 21.55
C ARG A 323 9.44 -11.30 21.40
N LEU A 324 8.87 -10.35 20.65
CA LEU A 324 9.47 -9.02 20.44
C LEU A 324 9.53 -8.24 21.76
N ASP A 325 8.44 -8.22 22.53
CA ASP A 325 8.38 -7.55 23.83
C ASP A 325 9.39 -8.15 24.80
N GLN A 326 9.54 -9.48 24.82
CA GLN A 326 10.58 -10.13 25.63
C GLN A 326 12.00 -9.76 25.16
N THR A 327 12.21 -9.67 23.84
CA THR A 327 13.51 -9.29 23.28
C THR A 327 13.87 -7.85 23.65
N GLU A 328 12.90 -6.93 23.60
CA GLU A 328 13.08 -5.54 24.01
C GLU A 328 13.43 -5.44 25.51
N LEU A 329 12.74 -6.22 26.36
CA LEU A 329 13.07 -6.32 27.78
C LEU A 329 14.47 -6.89 28.04
N ASP A 330 14.88 -7.91 27.27
CA ASP A 330 16.19 -8.56 27.40
C ASP A 330 17.33 -7.64 26.93
N LEU A 331 17.12 -6.85 25.87
CA LEU A 331 18.10 -5.90 25.34
C LEU A 331 18.24 -4.66 26.22
N GLY A 332 17.14 -4.19 26.81
CA GLY A 332 17.11 -2.97 27.63
C GLY A 332 17.38 -1.72 26.81
N GLU A 333 17.98 -0.70 27.43
CA GLU A 333 18.30 0.56 26.76
C GLU A 333 19.35 0.35 25.66
N ILE A 334 19.00 0.76 24.44
CA ILE A 334 19.87 0.72 23.28
C ILE A 334 20.89 1.88 23.39
N PRO A 335 22.20 1.63 23.21
CA PRO A 335 23.18 2.70 23.10
C PRO A 335 22.88 3.61 21.91
N GLU A 336 22.95 4.93 22.10
CA GLU A 336 22.68 5.96 21.07
C GLU A 336 23.48 5.73 19.77
N GLU A 337 24.70 5.19 19.86
CA GLU A 337 25.54 4.87 18.70
C GLU A 337 25.03 3.69 17.83
N PHE A 338 24.09 2.89 18.34
CA PHE A 338 23.47 1.77 17.65
C PHE A 338 22.05 2.09 17.16
N GLU A 339 21.48 3.21 17.59
CA GLU A 339 20.16 3.67 17.19
C GLU A 339 20.21 4.30 15.79
N ASP A 340 19.20 4.01 14.97
CA ASP A 340 18.96 4.71 13.73
C ASP A 340 18.53 6.15 14.06
N PRO A 341 19.27 7.18 13.61
CA PRO A 341 18.98 8.58 13.98
C PRO A 341 17.66 9.13 13.40
N LEU A 342 17.01 8.41 12.48
CA LEU A 342 15.72 8.81 11.90
C LEU A 342 14.54 8.09 12.57
N LEU A 343 14.71 6.82 12.95
CA LEU A 343 13.63 6.01 13.53
C LEU A 343 13.75 5.85 15.06
N GLY A 344 14.94 5.96 15.63
CA GLY A 344 15.22 5.72 17.04
C GLY A 344 15.30 4.25 17.43
N ASP A 345 15.24 3.34 16.45
CA ASP A 345 15.30 1.89 16.67
C ASP A 345 16.71 1.35 16.44
N LEU A 346 17.01 0.16 16.95
CA LEU A 346 18.28 -0.53 16.75
C LEU A 346 18.57 -0.80 15.27
N MET A 347 19.70 -0.31 14.75
CA MET A 347 20.14 -0.59 13.37
C MET A 347 20.45 -2.08 13.19
N ASN A 348 20.02 -2.65 12.06
CA ASN A 348 20.26 -4.05 11.70
C ASN A 348 21.31 -4.18 10.58
N ASP A 349 21.27 -3.29 9.60
CA ASP A 349 22.28 -3.19 8.54
C ASP A 349 22.74 -1.73 8.38
N PRO A 350 23.63 -1.26 9.28
CA PRO A 350 24.06 0.13 9.27
C PRO A 350 24.86 0.46 8.01
N VAL A 351 24.56 1.61 7.41
CA VAL A 351 25.21 2.15 6.21
C VAL A 351 25.66 3.59 6.41
N ILE A 352 26.79 3.92 5.82
CA ILE A 352 27.39 5.26 5.83
C ILE A 352 26.91 6.01 4.60
N LEU A 353 26.29 7.16 4.84
CA LEU A 353 25.89 8.11 3.80
C LEU A 353 27.10 8.94 3.33
N PRO A 354 27.09 9.51 2.12
CA PRO A 354 28.04 10.56 1.70
C PRO A 354 28.20 11.73 2.67
N SER A 355 27.15 12.08 3.42
CA SER A 355 27.19 13.07 4.51
C SER A 355 27.95 12.61 5.76
N ARG A 356 28.41 11.35 5.78
CA ARG A 356 29.04 10.60 6.89
C ARG A 356 28.13 10.25 8.05
N ASN A 357 26.83 10.55 7.96
CA ASN A 357 25.85 10.02 8.89
C ASN A 357 25.67 8.52 8.67
N ILE A 358 25.37 7.78 9.74
CA ILE A 358 25.08 6.35 9.70
C ILE A 358 23.60 6.16 9.98
N VAL A 359 22.95 5.33 9.16
CA VAL A 359 21.52 4.99 9.24
C VAL A 359 21.35 3.53 8.88
N ASP A 360 20.21 2.91 9.21
CA ASP A 360 19.90 1.58 8.70
C ASP A 360 19.63 1.63 7.19
N ARG A 361 20.09 0.59 6.47
CA ARG A 361 19.89 0.49 5.01
C ARG A 361 18.41 0.57 4.63
N SER A 362 17.53 -0.10 5.37
CA SER A 362 16.09 -0.12 5.05
C SER A 362 15.48 1.28 5.20
N THR A 363 15.87 2.02 6.24
CA THR A 363 15.46 3.40 6.49
C THR A 363 15.86 4.33 5.35
N ILE A 364 17.14 4.31 4.92
CA ILE A 364 17.59 5.20 3.84
C ILE A 364 16.98 4.84 2.50
N ILE A 365 16.78 3.54 2.20
CA ILE A 365 16.08 3.15 0.98
C ILE A 365 14.67 3.73 1.00
N GLN A 366 13.92 3.54 2.09
CA GLN A 366 12.56 4.07 2.22
C GLN A 366 12.51 5.61 2.03
N GLN A 367 13.47 6.32 2.62
CA GLN A 367 13.57 7.77 2.47
C GLN A 367 13.82 8.15 1.00
N LEU A 368 14.80 7.54 0.35
CA LEU A 368 15.18 7.86 -1.04
C LEU A 368 14.10 7.49 -2.06
N LEU A 369 13.26 6.49 -1.78
CA LEU A 369 12.10 6.14 -2.61
C LEU A 369 11.01 7.23 -2.61
N SER A 370 10.95 8.02 -1.54
CA SER A 370 9.95 9.08 -1.37
C SER A 370 10.55 10.45 -1.70
N ASN A 371 11.80 10.67 -1.35
CA ASN A 371 12.54 11.91 -1.56
C ASN A 371 14.03 11.60 -1.81
N PRO A 372 14.55 11.79 -3.04
CA PRO A 372 15.91 11.40 -3.43
C PRO A 372 16.98 12.40 -2.93
N LEU A 373 16.89 12.78 -1.66
CA LEU A 373 17.77 13.72 -0.98
C LEU A 373 18.27 13.09 0.33
N ASP A 374 19.52 13.39 0.68
CA ASP A 374 20.09 13.08 1.98
C ASP A 374 19.22 13.68 3.11
N PRO A 375 18.80 12.89 4.11
CA PRO A 375 17.88 13.36 5.14
C PRO A 375 18.47 14.44 6.06
N PHE A 376 19.81 14.55 6.15
CA PHE A 376 20.50 15.49 7.03
C PHE A 376 20.95 16.76 6.31
N THR A 377 21.47 16.61 5.09
CA THR A 377 22.06 17.72 4.32
C THR A 377 21.14 18.24 3.21
N ARG A 378 20.10 17.47 2.85
CA ARG A 378 19.21 17.72 1.70
C ARG A 378 19.93 17.77 0.35
N ALA A 379 21.15 17.24 0.28
CA ALA A 379 21.88 17.09 -0.98
C ALA A 379 21.30 15.92 -1.80
N PRO A 380 21.24 16.00 -3.14
CA PRO A 380 20.84 14.87 -3.97
C PRO A 380 21.72 13.65 -3.71
N MET A 381 21.08 12.50 -3.51
CA MET A 381 21.75 11.24 -3.18
C MET A 381 21.03 10.08 -3.86
N LYS A 382 21.78 9.05 -4.20
CA LYS A 382 21.23 7.76 -4.60
C LYS A 382 21.70 6.66 -3.67
N ILE A 383 20.98 5.54 -3.71
CA ILE A 383 21.31 4.39 -2.88
C ILE A 383 22.67 3.78 -3.24
N GLU A 384 23.14 3.95 -4.47
CA GLU A 384 24.46 3.46 -4.89
C GLU A 384 25.61 4.22 -4.23
N ASP A 385 25.33 5.40 -3.66
CA ASP A 385 26.35 6.23 -2.99
C ASP A 385 26.61 5.78 -1.54
N VAL A 386 25.81 4.86 -0.97
CA VAL A 386 25.95 4.42 0.43
C VAL A 386 26.94 3.26 0.57
N VAL A 387 27.71 3.27 1.65
CA VAL A 387 28.74 2.25 1.93
C VAL A 387 28.36 1.46 3.19
N PRO A 388 28.50 0.12 3.24
CA PRO A 388 28.27 -0.66 4.46
C PRO A 388 29.14 -0.20 5.64
N ALA A 389 28.56 -0.09 6.83
CA ALA A 389 29.28 0.19 8.07
C ALA A 389 29.60 -1.12 8.82
N ASP A 390 30.40 -1.99 8.20
CA ASP A 390 30.64 -3.36 8.70
C ASP A 390 31.19 -3.39 10.14
N ASP A 391 32.08 -2.45 10.50
CA ASP A 391 32.63 -2.32 11.85
C ASP A 391 31.53 -2.05 12.90
N LEU A 392 30.56 -1.20 12.57
CA LEU A 392 29.44 -0.91 13.47
C LEU A 392 28.49 -2.09 13.57
N ARG A 393 28.21 -2.77 12.43
CA ARG A 393 27.39 -3.98 12.42
C ARG A 393 27.96 -5.05 13.35
N MET A 394 29.28 -5.28 13.29
CA MET A 394 29.95 -6.24 14.19
C MET A 394 29.83 -5.86 15.67
N ARG A 395 29.91 -4.57 16.00
CA ARG A 395 29.72 -4.08 17.37
C ARG A 395 28.28 -4.26 17.86
N ILE A 396 27.31 -3.95 17.01
CA ILE A 396 25.88 -4.18 17.30
C ILE A 396 25.62 -5.66 17.57
N ASP A 397 26.15 -6.55 16.72
CA ASP A 397 25.96 -8.00 16.88
C ASP A 397 26.60 -8.53 18.18
N ALA A 398 27.81 -8.04 18.52
CA ALA A 398 28.47 -8.39 19.77
C ALA A 398 27.67 -7.91 21.00
N TRP A 399 27.16 -6.68 20.95
CA TRP A 399 26.34 -6.11 22.01
C TRP A 399 25.01 -6.87 22.19
N LYS A 400 24.33 -7.22 21.09
CA LYS A 400 23.12 -8.07 21.10
C LYS A 400 23.41 -9.40 21.81
N ALA A 401 24.52 -10.06 21.45
CA ALA A 401 24.90 -11.34 22.03
C ALA A 401 25.21 -11.24 23.54
N GLU A 402 25.88 -10.17 23.98
CA GLU A 402 26.16 -9.89 25.39
C GLU A 402 24.87 -9.71 26.19
N ARG A 403 23.96 -8.84 25.73
CA ARG A 403 22.66 -8.61 26.39
C ARG A 403 21.82 -9.87 26.51
N VAL A 404 21.71 -10.65 25.44
CA VAL A 404 20.99 -11.93 25.46
C VAL A 404 21.63 -12.93 26.44
N ALA A 405 22.96 -12.96 26.54
CA ALA A 405 23.65 -13.81 27.51
C ALA A 405 23.40 -13.37 28.96
N GLU A 406 23.42 -12.06 29.23
CA GLU A 406 23.09 -11.49 30.54
C GLU A 406 21.64 -11.79 30.95
N ALA A 407 20.67 -11.64 30.04
CA ALA A 407 19.27 -11.94 30.28
C ALA A 407 19.06 -13.43 30.63
N ARG A 408 19.71 -14.34 29.87
CA ARG A 408 19.68 -15.78 30.15
C ARG A 408 20.33 -16.15 31.48
N ALA A 409 21.43 -15.49 31.84
CA ALA A 409 22.10 -15.69 33.12
C ALA A 409 21.19 -15.26 34.30
N LYS A 410 20.49 -14.13 34.18
CA LYS A 410 19.52 -13.68 35.19
C LYS A 410 18.34 -14.66 35.34
N ALA A 411 17.78 -15.13 34.22
CA ALA A 411 16.67 -16.11 34.25
C ALA A 411 17.06 -17.47 34.87
N SER A 412 18.32 -17.89 34.74
CA SER A 412 18.83 -19.12 35.35
C SER A 412 19.28 -18.96 36.82
N GLY A 413 19.62 -17.74 37.25
CA GLY A 413 19.90 -17.42 38.65
C GLY A 413 18.65 -17.44 39.53
N ASP A 414 17.54 -16.87 39.06
CA ASP A 414 16.28 -16.78 39.82
C ASP A 414 15.58 -18.14 40.03
N THR A 415 15.87 -19.14 39.20
CA THR A 415 15.32 -20.49 39.35
C THR A 415 16.00 -21.33 40.43
N MET A 416 17.19 -20.95 40.92
CA MET A 416 17.86 -21.66 42.02
C MET A 416 17.52 -21.13 43.42
N ASP A 417 16.94 -19.93 43.55
CA ASP A 417 16.72 -19.28 44.87
C ASP A 417 15.29 -19.43 45.42
N THR A 418 14.39 -20.16 44.75
CA THR A 418 13.00 -20.40 45.22
C THR A 418 12.81 -21.70 46.00
N SER A 419 13.90 -22.39 46.35
CA SER A 419 13.85 -23.67 47.10
C SER A 419 14.37 -23.59 48.55
N ALA A 420 14.61 -22.39 49.07
CA ALA A 420 14.94 -22.17 50.48
C ALA A 420 14.11 -21.02 51.08
N GLY A 421 12.97 -21.37 51.69
CA GLY A 421 12.11 -20.47 52.45
C GLY A 421 10.97 -21.21 53.12
#